data_AF-A0A7Z9IRE3-F1
#
_entry.id   AF-A0A7Z9IRE3-F1
#
_cell.length_a   1.000
_cell.length_b   1.000
_cell.length_c   1.000
_cell.angle_alpha   90.00
_cell.angle_beta   90.00
_cell.angle_gamma   90.00
#
_symmetry.space_group_name_H-M   'P 1'
#
loop_
_entity.id
_entity.type
_entity.pdbx_description
1 polymer ?
#
loop_
_entity_poly.entity_id
_entity_poly.type
_entity_poly.pdbx_seq_one_letter_code
_entity_poly.pdbx_strand_id
1 'polypeptide(L)'
;MRLGKRNPSKFRLKTPLLVWDGECGFCRLCADRIQTLAQGRVELVPYQDLADKFPQAPEMDYDKSVVLFATDGETFTGAGAIYRTYMELGHNWAFQCYSRFKWYAGLSEWCYRLIADNRRLFSRLTKIFWGSNILPDTYRISGWLFGRLLGLITLIAFLSFWSQADGLIGSSGIIPYQDDLDHVERIIQSQPGEISKWSLRPTLLWLFDNGTGMHTLFLIGTLAALLLTIGILPHIAIIVSWACYISLASVAEPFMNFQWDALLLETLFLSLFLVPWSYQDQPKYAPEPYFLGRWLVWLLLFKLMFESGLVKFTYFSADGSNTWSDLTALEYHYWTQPIPSWISWYFHQLPSWIDKVSLVLTYLCELGLPFFIFLPRR
;
A
#
# COMPACT_ATOMS: atom_id res chain seq x y z
N MET A 1 -21.80 13.27 42.31
CA MET A 1 -22.43 14.01 43.42
C MET A 1 -23.67 14.69 42.86
N ARG A 2 -24.85 14.31 43.37
CA ARG A 2 -26.22 14.86 43.18
C ARG A 2 -26.62 15.46 41.81
N LEU A 3 -27.35 14.66 41.04
CA LEU A 3 -28.32 15.07 40.02
C LEU A 3 -29.39 15.96 40.65
N GLY A 4 -29.54 17.18 40.12
CA GLY A 4 -30.58 18.13 40.50
C GLY A 4 -31.29 18.67 39.26
N LYS A 5 -32.63 18.54 39.30
CA LYS A 5 -33.67 19.23 38.51
C LYS A 5 -33.98 18.70 37.09
N ARG A 6 -35.15 18.04 37.00
CA ARG A 6 -35.97 17.80 35.77
C ARG A 6 -36.41 19.13 35.15
N ASN A 7 -36.44 19.27 33.81
CA ASN A 7 -37.64 19.64 32.98
C ASN A 7 -37.32 19.72 31.45
N PRO A 8 -38.29 19.90 30.50
CA PRO A 8 -38.73 18.82 29.61
C PRO A 8 -38.92 19.20 28.10
N SER A 9 -38.36 18.40 27.20
CA SER A 9 -38.89 18.05 25.87
C SER A 9 -37.77 17.27 25.20
N LYS A 10 -37.97 16.00 24.86
CA LYS A 10 -36.95 15.31 24.06
C LYS A 10 -36.95 16.02 22.71
N PHE A 11 -35.90 16.79 22.43
CA PHE A 11 -35.59 17.28 21.10
C PHE A 11 -35.47 16.06 20.19
N ARG A 12 -36.58 15.71 19.54
CA ARG A 12 -36.75 14.46 18.78
C ARG A 12 -36.48 14.76 17.33
N LEU A 13 -35.37 14.24 16.85
CA LEU A 13 -34.98 14.35 15.46
C LEU A 13 -35.28 13.05 14.72
N LYS A 14 -35.57 13.17 13.42
CA LYS A 14 -35.64 12.02 12.52
C LYS A 14 -34.26 11.51 12.14
N THR A 15 -33.27 12.40 12.15
CA THR A 15 -31.88 12.15 11.75
C THR A 15 -30.97 12.71 12.85
N PRO A 16 -29.92 12.00 13.28
CA PRO A 16 -28.96 12.55 14.24
C PRO A 16 -28.39 13.89 13.76
N LEU A 17 -28.30 14.88 14.67
CA LEU A 17 -27.81 16.23 14.37
C LEU A 17 -26.50 16.49 15.10
N LEU A 18 -25.43 16.73 14.34
CA LEU A 18 -24.14 17.16 14.86
C LEU A 18 -23.99 18.68 14.68
N VAL A 19 -23.89 19.39 15.80
CA VAL A 19 -23.65 20.82 15.86
C VAL A 19 -22.17 21.09 16.12
N TRP A 20 -21.60 22.04 15.38
CA TRP A 20 -20.19 22.39 15.43
C TRP A 20 -19.96 23.89 15.17
N ASP A 21 -18.78 24.41 15.48
CA ASP A 21 -18.44 25.83 15.29
C ASP A 21 -18.03 26.13 13.83
N GLY A 22 -18.90 26.83 13.11
CA GLY A 22 -18.73 27.23 11.70
C GLY A 22 -17.56 28.17 11.42
N GLU A 23 -17.11 28.95 12.40
CA GLU A 23 -16.00 29.90 12.25
C GLU A 23 -14.63 29.24 12.48
N CYS A 24 -14.60 28.06 13.11
CA CYS A 24 -13.39 27.30 13.30
C CYS A 24 -12.97 26.57 12.02
N GLY A 25 -11.85 27.00 11.44
CA GLY A 25 -11.27 26.35 10.26
C GLY A 25 -10.90 24.88 10.45
N PHE A 26 -10.54 24.44 11.67
CA PHE A 26 -10.33 23.01 11.95
C PHE A 26 -11.64 22.23 11.98
N CYS A 27 -12.66 22.76 12.67
CA CYS A 27 -13.97 22.12 12.76
C CYS A 27 -14.62 22.00 11.38
N ARG A 28 -14.47 23.00 10.51
CA ARG A 28 -14.96 22.97 9.13
C ARG A 28 -14.35 21.82 8.32
N LEU A 29 -13.03 21.64 8.38
CA LEU A 29 -12.36 20.51 7.72
C LEU A 29 -12.91 19.17 8.21
N CYS A 30 -13.09 19.01 9.52
CA CYS A 30 -13.67 17.80 10.11
C CYS A 30 -15.13 17.59 9.69
N ALA A 31 -15.94 18.66 9.67
CA ALA A 31 -17.32 18.62 9.26
C ALA A 31 -17.48 18.21 7.79
N ASP A 32 -16.71 18.81 6.87
CA ASP A 32 -16.73 18.48 5.44
C ASP A 32 -16.43 16.98 5.21
N ARG A 33 -15.47 16.43 5.97
CA ARG A 33 -15.15 15.00 5.95
C ARG A 33 -16.29 14.13 6.46
N ILE A 34 -16.84 14.45 7.62
CA ILE A 34 -17.96 13.68 8.21
C ILE A 34 -19.18 13.76 7.30
N GLN A 35 -19.48 14.93 6.72
CA GLN A 35 -20.59 15.12 5.79
C GLN A 35 -20.48 14.22 4.56
N THR A 36 -19.27 14.09 4.00
CA THR A 36 -19.01 13.20 2.85
C THR A 36 -19.19 11.73 3.21
N LEU A 37 -18.78 11.32 4.42
CA LEU A 37 -18.97 9.97 4.92
C LEU A 37 -20.43 9.69 5.33
N ALA A 38 -21.15 10.72 5.79
CA ALA A 38 -22.49 10.59 6.32
C ALA A 38 -23.53 10.22 5.26
N GLN A 39 -23.39 10.69 4.02
CA GLN A 39 -24.34 10.42 2.93
C GLN A 39 -25.81 10.63 3.35
N GLY A 40 -26.08 11.62 4.21
CA GLY A 40 -27.42 11.92 4.74
C GLY A 40 -27.84 11.15 6.00
N ARG A 41 -27.01 10.27 6.56
CA ARG A 41 -27.30 9.56 7.83
C ARG A 41 -27.16 10.41 9.08
N VAL A 42 -26.38 11.48 9.00
CA VAL A 42 -26.18 12.47 10.08
C VAL A 42 -26.27 13.84 9.44
N GLU A 43 -27.07 14.73 10.02
CA GLU A 43 -27.18 16.12 9.61
C GLU A 43 -26.12 16.94 10.37
N LEU A 44 -25.32 17.73 9.64
CA LEU A 44 -24.30 18.59 10.22
C LEU A 44 -24.71 20.05 10.04
N VAL A 45 -24.77 20.79 11.14
CA VAL A 45 -25.19 22.20 11.12
C VAL A 45 -24.20 23.03 11.92
N PRO A 46 -23.65 24.11 11.34
CA PRO A 46 -22.86 25.05 12.11
C PRO A 46 -23.78 25.73 13.13
N TYR A 47 -23.28 25.97 14.35
CA TYR A 47 -24.05 26.57 15.44
C TYR A 47 -24.70 27.90 15.05
N GLN A 48 -24.01 28.69 14.22
CA GLN A 48 -24.50 29.97 13.69
C GLN A 48 -25.84 29.84 12.94
N ASP A 49 -26.09 28.71 12.29
CA ASP A 49 -27.33 28.43 11.53
C ASP A 49 -28.35 27.60 12.34
N LEU A 50 -28.01 27.20 13.58
CA LEU A 50 -28.79 26.26 14.36
C LEU A 50 -30.17 26.83 14.73
N ALA A 51 -30.20 28.10 15.15
CA ALA A 51 -31.44 28.75 15.59
C ALA A 51 -32.48 28.87 14.46
N ASP A 52 -32.01 29.07 13.22
CA ASP A 52 -32.87 29.19 12.04
C ASP A 52 -33.45 27.83 11.61
N LYS A 53 -32.63 26.77 11.64
CA LYS A 53 -33.06 25.42 11.21
C LYS A 53 -33.79 24.65 12.30
N PHE A 54 -33.39 24.82 13.56
CA PHE A 54 -33.91 24.10 14.71
C PHE A 54 -34.16 25.04 15.89
N PRO A 55 -35.26 25.83 15.86
CA PRO A 55 -35.58 26.79 16.93
C PRO A 55 -35.81 26.15 18.31
N GLN A 56 -36.04 24.83 18.36
CA GLN A 56 -36.28 24.07 19.58
C GLN A 56 -35.00 23.40 20.14
N ALA A 57 -33.83 23.65 19.52
CA ALA A 57 -32.58 23.07 19.98
C ALA A 57 -32.22 23.61 21.39
N PRO A 58 -31.75 22.75 22.33
CA PRO A 58 -31.33 23.20 23.65
C PRO A 58 -30.20 24.24 23.59
N GLU A 59 -30.15 25.19 24.51
CA GLU A 59 -28.97 26.06 24.65
C GLU A 59 -27.81 25.28 25.29
N MET A 60 -26.70 25.17 24.58
CA MET A 60 -25.47 24.48 25.01
C MET A 60 -24.26 25.32 24.63
N ASP A 61 -23.09 24.99 25.19
CA ASP A 61 -21.82 25.65 24.84
C ASP A 61 -21.24 25.07 23.54
N TYR A 62 -21.85 25.47 22.42
CA TYR A 62 -21.51 25.03 21.06
C TYR A 62 -20.18 25.60 20.56
N ASP A 63 -19.73 26.72 21.13
CA ASP A 63 -18.43 27.32 20.82
C ASP A 63 -17.30 26.44 21.37
N LYS A 64 -17.41 25.95 22.62
CA LYS A 64 -16.35 25.12 23.22
C LYS A 64 -16.32 23.69 22.72
N SER A 65 -17.46 23.08 22.40
CA SER A 65 -17.50 21.66 22.04
C SER A 65 -18.54 21.34 20.98
N VAL A 66 -18.22 20.36 20.13
CA VAL A 66 -19.21 19.75 19.24
C VAL A 66 -20.25 19.00 20.07
N VAL A 67 -21.50 19.05 19.61
CA VAL A 67 -22.64 18.45 20.30
C VAL A 67 -23.40 17.58 19.31
N LEU A 68 -23.67 16.33 19.68
CA LEU A 68 -24.50 15.42 18.91
C LEU A 68 -25.82 15.19 19.63
N PHE A 69 -26.92 15.44 18.92
CA PHE A 69 -28.27 15.04 19.32
C PHE A 69 -28.64 13.75 18.58
N ALA A 70 -28.75 12.65 19.32
CA ALA A 70 -29.11 11.34 18.77
C ALA A 70 -30.63 11.16 18.69
N THR A 71 -31.08 10.21 17.85
CA THR A 71 -32.52 9.93 17.62
C THR A 71 -33.21 9.27 18.82
N ASP A 72 -32.45 8.62 19.70
CA ASP A 72 -32.91 8.07 20.99
C ASP A 72 -33.19 9.18 22.05
N GLY A 73 -32.82 10.41 21.73
CA GLY A 73 -32.94 11.59 22.58
C GLY A 73 -31.80 11.73 23.59
N GLU A 74 -30.71 10.98 23.43
CA GLU A 74 -29.47 11.21 24.16
C GLU A 74 -28.67 12.35 23.51
N THR A 75 -27.90 13.06 24.33
CA THR A 75 -27.04 14.16 23.89
C THR A 75 -25.62 13.87 24.31
N PHE A 76 -24.70 13.93 23.35
CA PHE A 76 -23.27 13.73 23.58
C PHE A 76 -22.51 15.01 23.25
N THR A 77 -21.40 15.25 23.94
CA THR A 77 -20.52 16.41 23.71
C THR A 77 -19.08 15.93 23.55
N GLY A 78 -18.21 16.78 22.99
CA GLY A 78 -16.78 16.54 22.95
C GLY A 78 -16.38 15.28 22.16
N ALA A 79 -15.50 14.46 22.74
CA ALA A 79 -15.06 13.22 22.10
C ALA A 79 -16.22 12.21 21.99
N GLY A 80 -17.09 12.15 22.99
CA GLY A 80 -18.27 11.29 22.99
C GLY A 80 -19.21 11.56 21.80
N ALA A 81 -19.39 12.85 21.43
CA ALA A 81 -20.17 13.23 20.26
C ALA A 81 -19.57 12.67 18.97
N ILE A 82 -18.26 12.83 18.78
CA ILE A 82 -17.55 12.32 17.59
C ILE A 82 -17.65 10.80 17.50
N TYR A 83 -17.38 10.06 18.58
CA TYR A 83 -17.48 8.59 18.54
C TYR A 83 -18.90 8.12 18.26
N ARG A 84 -19.90 8.76 18.86
CA ARG A 84 -21.29 8.41 18.59
C ARG A 84 -21.66 8.73 17.15
N THR A 85 -21.20 9.84 16.58
CA THR A 85 -21.38 10.13 15.15
C THR A 85 -20.82 9.00 14.28
N TYR A 86 -19.59 8.54 14.54
CA TYR A 86 -19.00 7.42 13.78
C TYR A 86 -19.76 6.10 13.97
N MET A 87 -20.38 5.86 15.13
CA MET A 87 -21.29 4.74 15.34
C MET A 87 -22.51 4.82 14.41
N GLU A 88 -23.14 6.00 14.28
CA GLU A 88 -24.26 6.22 13.33
C GLU A 88 -23.83 6.00 11.86
N LEU A 89 -22.53 6.13 11.56
CA LEU A 89 -21.95 5.81 10.25
C LEU A 89 -21.65 4.30 10.05
N GLY A 90 -21.81 3.48 11.09
CA GLY A 90 -21.55 2.03 11.07
C GLY A 90 -20.22 1.60 11.71
N HIS A 91 -19.44 2.52 12.28
CA HIS A 91 -18.17 2.23 12.95
C HIS A 91 -18.33 2.11 14.46
N ASN A 92 -18.84 0.97 14.92
CA ASN A 92 -19.30 0.79 16.30
C ASN A 92 -18.18 0.61 17.33
N TRP A 93 -17.04 0.04 16.93
CA TRP A 93 -15.99 -0.40 17.86
C TRP A 93 -15.43 0.74 18.72
N ALA A 94 -15.23 1.93 18.14
CA ALA A 94 -14.63 3.07 18.84
C ALA A 94 -15.56 3.60 19.94
N PHE A 95 -16.85 3.69 19.64
CA PHE A 95 -17.86 4.07 20.63
C PHE A 95 -18.06 3.00 21.71
N GLN A 96 -17.95 1.71 21.36
CA GLN A 96 -17.96 0.61 22.33
C GLN A 96 -16.76 0.70 23.29
N CYS A 97 -15.56 0.98 22.79
CA CYS A 97 -14.39 1.22 23.64
C CYS A 97 -14.59 2.43 24.55
N TYR A 98 -15.10 3.53 24.01
CA TYR A 98 -15.42 4.75 24.75
C TYR A 98 -16.43 4.52 25.88
N SER A 99 -17.52 3.82 25.61
CA SER A 99 -18.56 3.53 26.60
C SER A 99 -18.14 2.48 27.63
N ARG A 100 -17.29 1.52 27.24
CA ARG A 100 -16.85 0.41 28.13
C ARG A 100 -15.68 0.78 29.04
N PHE A 101 -14.68 1.50 28.53
CA PHE A 101 -13.42 1.71 29.23
C PHE A 101 -13.25 3.16 29.68
N LYS A 102 -13.34 3.41 30.99
CA LYS A 102 -13.21 4.75 31.58
C LYS A 102 -11.89 5.45 31.26
N TRP A 103 -10.78 4.69 31.20
CA TRP A 103 -9.47 5.25 30.85
C TRP A 103 -9.44 5.72 29.39
N TYR A 104 -10.08 4.99 28.48
CA TYR A 104 -10.17 5.35 27.06
C TYR A 104 -11.02 6.60 26.88
N ALA A 105 -12.17 6.68 27.58
CA ALA A 105 -13.00 7.88 27.59
C ALA A 105 -12.25 9.10 28.15
N GLY A 106 -11.58 8.95 29.29
CA GLY A 106 -10.79 10.03 29.91
C GLY A 106 -9.66 10.53 29.01
N LEU A 107 -8.92 9.61 28.38
CA LEU A 107 -7.87 9.94 27.41
C LEU A 107 -8.44 10.66 26.18
N SER A 108 -9.56 10.16 25.65
CA SER A 108 -10.19 10.74 24.46
C SER A 108 -10.69 12.16 24.71
N GLU A 109 -11.33 12.41 25.86
CA GLU A 109 -11.77 13.76 26.25
C GLU A 109 -10.60 14.70 26.60
N TRP A 110 -9.50 14.16 27.11
CA TRP A 110 -8.26 14.93 27.27
C TRP A 110 -7.67 15.34 25.90
N CYS A 111 -7.55 14.40 24.97
CA CYS A 111 -7.09 14.68 23.59
C CYS A 111 -8.02 15.69 22.90
N TYR A 112 -9.33 15.52 23.02
CA TYR A 112 -10.31 16.43 22.44
C TYR A 112 -10.14 17.85 22.98
N ARG A 113 -10.04 18.02 24.32
CA ARG A 113 -9.83 19.33 24.93
C ARG A 113 -8.52 19.97 24.49
N LEU A 114 -7.44 19.20 24.43
CA LEU A 114 -6.16 19.69 23.92
C LEU A 114 -6.27 20.24 22.49
N ILE A 115 -7.04 19.57 21.62
CA ILE A 115 -7.30 20.04 20.25
C ILE A 115 -8.23 21.27 20.26
N ALA A 116 -9.32 21.24 21.02
CA ALA A 116 -10.29 22.32 21.12
C ALA A 116 -9.67 23.62 21.66
N ASP A 117 -8.76 23.53 22.64
CA ASP A 117 -8.06 24.68 23.21
C ASP A 117 -6.98 25.22 22.25
N ASN A 118 -6.52 24.41 21.30
CA ASN A 118 -5.44 24.75 20.36
C ASN A 118 -5.86 24.70 18.87
N ARG A 119 -7.14 24.97 18.56
CA ARG A 119 -7.73 24.86 17.20
C ARG A 119 -6.89 25.51 16.09
N ARG A 120 -6.30 26.68 16.34
CA ARG A 120 -5.47 27.40 15.35
C ARG A 120 -4.17 26.65 15.01
N LEU A 121 -3.52 26.08 16.02
CA LEU A 121 -2.32 25.27 15.84
C LEU A 121 -2.65 23.99 15.07
N PHE A 122 -3.69 23.27 15.49
CA PHE A 122 -4.11 22.04 14.82
C PHE A 122 -4.60 22.31 13.39
N SER A 123 -5.28 23.42 13.11
CA SER A 123 -5.62 23.80 11.74
C SER A 123 -4.37 23.99 10.86
N ARG A 124 -3.31 24.63 11.37
CA ARG A 124 -2.04 24.78 10.64
C ARG A 124 -1.34 23.44 10.45
N LEU A 125 -1.27 22.60 11.48
CA LEU A 125 -0.66 21.27 11.41
C LEU A 125 -1.41 20.38 10.42
N THR A 126 -2.75 20.33 10.50
CA THR A 126 -3.59 19.61 9.53
C THR A 126 -3.33 20.12 8.12
N LYS A 127 -3.24 21.44 7.91
CA LYS A 127 -2.89 21.98 6.60
C LYS A 127 -1.50 21.55 6.14
N ILE A 128 -0.49 21.54 7.01
CA ILE A 128 0.90 21.14 6.70
C ILE A 128 0.98 19.67 6.27
N PHE A 129 0.23 18.78 6.91
CA PHE A 129 0.35 17.34 6.69
C PHE A 129 -0.68 16.76 5.72
N TRP A 130 -1.90 17.31 5.65
CA TRP A 130 -3.00 16.81 4.81
C TRP A 130 -3.51 17.83 3.79
N GLY A 131 -3.01 19.07 3.79
CA GLY A 131 -3.41 20.09 2.82
C GLY A 131 -4.69 20.84 3.18
N SER A 132 -5.28 21.53 2.20
CA SER A 132 -6.49 22.35 2.40
C SER A 132 -7.77 21.52 2.49
N ASN A 133 -7.70 20.22 2.24
CA ASN A 133 -8.82 19.31 2.28
C ASN A 133 -8.38 18.00 2.94
N ILE A 134 -9.21 17.45 3.83
CA ILE A 134 -8.95 16.16 4.51
C ILE A 134 -9.88 15.03 4.01
N LEU A 135 -10.49 15.22 2.84
CA LEU A 135 -11.26 14.18 2.18
C LEU A 135 -10.38 12.95 1.89
N PRO A 136 -10.94 11.73 1.91
CA PRO A 136 -10.18 10.53 1.57
C PRO A 136 -9.69 10.59 0.12
N ASP A 137 -8.40 10.34 -0.09
CA ASP A 137 -7.85 10.13 -1.43
C ASP A 137 -8.50 8.92 -2.09
N THR A 138 -8.70 9.00 -3.41
CA THR A 138 -9.16 7.88 -4.23
C THR A 138 -8.04 7.38 -5.12
N TYR A 139 -7.79 6.08 -5.11
CA TYR A 139 -6.73 5.41 -5.86
C TYR A 139 -7.26 4.60 -7.05
N ARG A 140 -8.48 4.87 -7.50
CA ARG A 140 -9.17 4.14 -8.58
C ARG A 140 -8.37 4.08 -9.88
N ILE A 141 -7.95 5.24 -10.38
CA ILE A 141 -7.20 5.35 -11.64
C ILE A 141 -5.82 4.71 -11.49
N SER A 142 -5.13 4.95 -10.38
CA SER A 142 -3.82 4.36 -10.12
C SER A 142 -3.90 2.84 -9.99
N GLY A 143 -4.93 2.29 -9.35
CA GLY A 143 -5.13 0.84 -9.22
C GLY A 143 -5.45 0.18 -10.56
N TRP A 144 -6.31 0.81 -11.35
CA TRP A 144 -6.60 0.37 -12.72
C TRP A 144 -5.33 0.37 -13.60
N LEU A 145 -4.60 1.50 -13.63
CA LEU A 145 -3.39 1.64 -14.43
C LEU A 145 -2.29 0.67 -13.98
N PHE A 146 -2.15 0.47 -12.66
CA PHE A 146 -1.18 -0.46 -12.09
C PHE A 146 -1.36 -1.88 -12.65
N GLY A 147 -2.59 -2.40 -12.70
CA GLY A 147 -2.85 -3.74 -13.25
C GLY A 147 -2.45 -3.86 -14.72
N ARG A 148 -2.71 -2.84 -15.54
CA ARG A 148 -2.35 -2.82 -16.97
C ARG A 148 -0.84 -2.79 -17.17
N LEU A 149 -0.15 -1.92 -16.44
CA LEU A 149 1.30 -1.77 -16.52
C LEU A 149 2.02 -3.03 -15.99
N LEU A 150 1.50 -3.65 -14.93
CA LEU A 150 2.02 -4.92 -14.43
C LEU A 150 1.89 -6.02 -15.49
N GLY A 151 0.74 -6.10 -16.16
CA GLY A 151 0.55 -6.99 -17.31
C GLY A 151 1.57 -6.75 -18.42
N LEU A 152 1.79 -5.48 -18.80
CA LEU A 152 2.73 -5.12 -19.85
C LEU A 152 4.18 -5.49 -19.50
N ILE A 153 4.61 -5.19 -18.26
CA ILE A 153 5.95 -5.55 -17.78
C ILE A 153 6.12 -7.08 -17.76
N THR A 154 5.11 -7.79 -17.28
CA THR A 154 5.12 -9.27 -17.25
C THR A 154 5.18 -9.84 -18.67
N LEU A 155 4.46 -9.25 -19.62
CA LEU A 155 4.47 -9.64 -21.03
C LEU A 155 5.87 -9.46 -21.63
N ILE A 156 6.50 -8.32 -21.40
CA ILE A 156 7.87 -8.04 -21.85
C ILE A 156 8.83 -9.05 -21.23
N ALA A 157 8.71 -9.35 -19.93
CA ALA A 157 9.55 -10.32 -19.24
C ALA A 157 9.44 -11.73 -19.85
N PHE A 158 8.22 -12.23 -20.07
CA PHE A 158 8.00 -13.52 -20.72
C PHE A 158 8.58 -13.56 -22.13
N LEU A 159 8.30 -12.57 -22.98
CA LEU A 159 8.80 -12.55 -24.36
C LEU A 159 10.32 -12.43 -24.43
N SER A 160 10.90 -11.60 -23.55
CA SER A 160 12.35 -11.44 -23.44
C SER A 160 13.01 -12.76 -23.09
N PHE A 161 12.53 -13.44 -22.04
CA PHE A 161 13.13 -14.70 -21.62
C PHE A 161 12.85 -15.84 -22.61
N TRP A 162 11.63 -15.94 -23.15
CA TRP A 162 11.27 -16.96 -24.14
C TRP A 162 12.21 -16.92 -25.35
N SER A 163 12.56 -15.72 -25.85
CA SER A 163 13.46 -15.59 -27.00
C SER A 163 14.86 -16.20 -26.81
N GLN A 164 15.27 -16.43 -25.56
CA GLN A 164 16.59 -16.97 -25.20
C GLN A 164 16.49 -18.35 -24.52
N ALA A 165 15.29 -18.80 -24.17
CA ALA A 165 15.07 -19.95 -23.31
C ALA A 165 15.67 -21.25 -23.87
N ASP A 166 15.56 -21.48 -25.18
CA ASP A 166 16.11 -22.69 -25.81
C ASP A 166 17.63 -22.80 -25.66
N GLY A 167 18.33 -21.67 -25.77
CA GLY A 167 19.79 -21.61 -25.61
C GLY A 167 20.23 -21.66 -24.14
N LEU A 168 19.40 -21.17 -23.21
CA LEU A 168 19.75 -21.12 -21.79
C LEU A 168 19.37 -22.40 -21.06
N ILE A 169 18.08 -22.72 -21.06
CA ILE A 169 17.48 -23.77 -20.23
C ILE A 169 16.78 -24.88 -21.02
N GLY A 170 16.73 -24.78 -22.35
CA GLY A 170 16.22 -25.83 -23.22
C GLY A 170 17.03 -27.12 -23.10
N SER A 171 16.53 -28.21 -23.70
CA SER A 171 17.18 -29.53 -23.64
C SER A 171 18.58 -29.59 -24.26
N SER A 172 18.90 -28.64 -25.15
CA SER A 172 20.24 -28.45 -25.72
C SER A 172 20.87 -27.12 -25.31
N GLY A 173 20.33 -26.49 -24.25
CA GLY A 173 20.81 -25.24 -23.71
C GLY A 173 22.07 -25.39 -22.86
N ILE A 174 22.55 -24.27 -22.32
CA ILE A 174 23.74 -24.24 -21.45
C ILE A 174 23.49 -25.03 -20.16
N ILE A 175 22.33 -24.85 -19.53
CA ILE A 175 21.92 -25.55 -18.30
C ILE A 175 20.49 -26.06 -18.49
N PRO A 176 20.30 -27.25 -19.09
CA PRO A 176 18.97 -27.82 -19.32
C PRO A 176 18.17 -27.93 -18.02
N TYR A 177 16.93 -27.45 -18.02
CA TYR A 177 16.08 -27.50 -16.83
C TYR A 177 15.80 -28.95 -16.38
N GLN A 178 15.85 -29.90 -17.32
CA GLN A 178 15.62 -31.32 -17.04
C GLN A 178 16.69 -31.89 -16.10
N ASP A 179 17.94 -31.44 -16.22
CA ASP A 179 19.04 -31.93 -15.38
C ASP A 179 18.81 -31.56 -13.90
N ASP A 180 18.26 -30.37 -13.64
CA ASP A 180 17.86 -29.92 -12.30
C ASP A 180 16.69 -30.73 -11.75
N LEU A 181 15.65 -30.96 -12.54
CA LEU A 181 14.50 -31.78 -12.13
C LEU A 181 14.91 -33.24 -11.86
N ASP A 182 15.73 -33.83 -12.73
CA ASP A 182 16.27 -35.18 -12.54
C ASP A 182 17.16 -35.27 -11.30
N HIS A 183 17.88 -34.19 -10.98
CA HIS A 183 18.69 -34.11 -9.76
C HIS A 183 17.80 -34.10 -8.51
N VAL A 184 16.74 -33.30 -8.50
CA VAL A 184 15.77 -33.24 -7.41
C VAL A 184 15.03 -34.57 -7.24
N GLU A 185 14.67 -35.22 -8.35
CA GLU A 185 14.06 -36.55 -8.32
C GLU A 185 15.00 -37.60 -7.71
N ARG A 186 16.29 -37.58 -8.04
CA ARG A 186 17.31 -38.44 -7.42
C ARG A 186 17.45 -38.19 -5.91
N ILE A 187 17.42 -36.93 -5.46
CA ILE A 187 17.45 -36.59 -4.02
C ILE A 187 16.25 -37.22 -3.30
N ILE A 188 15.05 -37.06 -3.85
CA ILE A 188 13.82 -37.56 -3.23
C ILE A 188 13.76 -39.08 -3.19
N GLN A 189 14.27 -39.74 -4.24
CA GLN A 189 14.40 -41.20 -4.25
C GLN A 189 15.38 -41.69 -3.17
N SER A 190 16.41 -40.91 -2.84
CA SER A 190 17.37 -41.25 -1.77
C SER A 190 16.86 -40.95 -0.35
N GLN A 191 15.89 -40.03 -0.21
CA GLN A 191 15.29 -39.62 1.07
C GLN A 191 13.75 -39.59 0.99
N PRO A 192 13.11 -40.75 0.77
CA PRO A 192 11.67 -40.80 0.53
C PRO A 192 10.88 -40.42 1.78
N GLY A 193 10.06 -39.37 1.66
CA GLY A 193 9.04 -39.00 2.65
C GLY A 193 9.36 -37.80 3.55
N GLU A 194 10.59 -37.25 3.51
CA GLU A 194 10.94 -36.08 4.32
C GLU A 194 10.65 -34.75 3.62
N ILE A 195 10.83 -34.68 2.30
CA ILE A 195 10.73 -33.43 1.52
C ILE A 195 9.96 -33.66 0.21
N SER A 196 9.02 -32.77 -0.11
CA SER A 196 8.26 -32.80 -1.36
C SER A 196 9.03 -32.16 -2.52
N LYS A 197 8.95 -32.75 -3.72
CA LYS A 197 9.53 -32.15 -4.95
C LYS A 197 9.05 -30.73 -5.22
N TRP A 198 7.80 -30.45 -4.88
CA TRP A 198 7.19 -29.13 -5.03
C TRP A 198 7.75 -28.08 -4.07
N SER A 199 8.29 -28.51 -2.93
CA SER A 199 8.95 -27.62 -1.97
C SER A 199 10.38 -27.28 -2.39
N LEU A 200 11.08 -28.23 -3.04
CA LEU A 200 12.43 -28.01 -3.56
C LEU A 200 12.43 -27.22 -4.87
N ARG A 201 11.48 -27.52 -5.76
CA ARG A 201 11.27 -26.85 -7.05
C ARG A 201 9.77 -26.63 -7.27
N PRO A 202 9.24 -25.45 -6.93
CA PRO A 202 7.83 -25.11 -7.13
C PRO A 202 7.56 -24.79 -8.61
N THR A 203 7.54 -25.83 -9.45
CA THR A 203 7.36 -25.68 -10.91
C THR A 203 6.29 -26.60 -11.48
N LEU A 204 5.45 -26.06 -12.35
CA LEU A 204 4.48 -26.83 -13.12
C LEU A 204 5.13 -27.75 -14.16
N LEU A 205 6.43 -27.61 -14.44
CA LEU A 205 7.17 -28.47 -15.37
C LEU A 205 7.16 -29.94 -14.96
N TRP A 206 6.93 -30.25 -13.67
CA TRP A 206 6.72 -31.62 -13.20
C TRP A 206 5.52 -32.33 -13.83
N LEU A 207 4.59 -31.59 -14.45
CA LEU A 207 3.37 -32.11 -15.07
C LEU A 207 3.52 -32.37 -16.58
N PHE A 208 4.63 -31.95 -17.16
CA PHE A 208 4.86 -32.02 -18.60
C PHE A 208 5.94 -33.05 -18.93
N ASP A 209 5.80 -33.69 -20.08
CA ASP A 209 6.83 -34.55 -20.64
C ASP A 209 8.00 -33.73 -21.18
N ASN A 210 9.14 -34.41 -21.36
CA ASN A 210 10.41 -33.80 -21.71
C ASN A 210 10.34 -32.98 -23.02
N GLY A 211 10.60 -31.68 -22.92
CA GLY A 211 10.95 -30.81 -24.04
C GLY A 211 9.91 -29.76 -24.46
N THR A 212 8.61 -29.97 -24.21
CA THR A 212 7.55 -29.03 -24.65
C THR A 212 6.90 -28.24 -23.51
N GLY A 213 7.07 -28.69 -22.26
CA GLY A 213 6.47 -28.06 -21.09
C GLY A 213 6.87 -26.60 -20.93
N MET A 214 8.14 -26.29 -21.15
CA MET A 214 8.68 -24.92 -21.04
C MET A 214 7.97 -23.95 -22.00
N HIS A 215 7.91 -24.27 -23.29
CA HIS A 215 7.23 -23.42 -24.27
C HIS A 215 5.72 -23.29 -23.99
N THR A 216 5.11 -24.35 -23.45
CA THR A 216 3.70 -24.31 -23.06
C THR A 216 3.48 -23.30 -21.94
N LEU A 217 4.34 -23.30 -20.92
CA LEU A 217 4.29 -22.31 -19.84
C LEU A 217 4.55 -20.88 -20.34
N PHE A 218 5.52 -20.69 -21.24
CA PHE A 218 5.74 -19.39 -21.86
C PHE A 218 4.52 -18.91 -22.65
N LEU A 219 3.89 -19.77 -23.45
CA LEU A 219 2.70 -19.43 -24.22
C LEU A 219 1.54 -19.03 -23.29
N ILE A 220 1.24 -19.86 -22.29
CA ILE A 220 0.16 -19.61 -21.33
C ILE A 220 0.43 -18.32 -20.54
N GLY A 221 1.66 -18.15 -20.03
CA GLY A 221 2.07 -16.97 -19.29
C GLY A 221 2.00 -15.69 -20.14
N THR A 222 2.44 -15.74 -21.39
CA THR A 222 2.37 -14.62 -22.35
C THR A 222 0.92 -14.23 -22.62
N LEU A 223 0.04 -15.20 -22.88
CA LEU A 223 -1.39 -14.93 -23.08
C LEU A 223 -2.04 -14.36 -21.83
N ALA A 224 -1.72 -14.89 -20.65
CA ALA A 224 -2.20 -14.36 -19.38
C ALA A 224 -1.72 -12.91 -19.15
N ALA A 225 -0.44 -12.62 -19.37
CA ALA A 225 0.10 -11.28 -19.26
C ALA A 225 -0.55 -10.30 -20.25
N LEU A 226 -0.86 -10.75 -21.47
CA LEU A 226 -1.61 -9.97 -22.45
C LEU A 226 -3.04 -9.68 -21.97
N LEU A 227 -3.76 -10.68 -21.46
CA LEU A 227 -5.09 -10.51 -20.86
C LEU A 227 -5.07 -9.51 -19.69
N LEU A 228 -4.05 -9.58 -18.83
CA LEU A 228 -3.84 -8.62 -17.75
C LEU A 228 -3.56 -7.21 -18.28
N THR A 229 -2.81 -7.09 -19.37
CA THR A 229 -2.48 -5.82 -20.03
C THR A 229 -3.73 -5.14 -20.59
N ILE A 230 -4.66 -5.90 -21.18
CA ILE A 230 -5.92 -5.35 -21.73
C ILE A 230 -7.06 -5.31 -20.71
N GLY A 231 -6.90 -5.97 -19.57
CA GLY A 231 -7.85 -5.94 -18.45
C GLY A 231 -8.98 -6.94 -18.52
N ILE A 232 -8.76 -8.08 -19.15
CA ILE A 232 -9.72 -9.19 -19.17
C ILE A 232 -9.34 -10.19 -18.09
N LEU A 233 -10.30 -10.55 -17.24
CA LEU A 233 -10.15 -11.51 -16.14
C LEU A 233 -8.85 -11.29 -15.34
N PRO A 234 -8.55 -10.06 -14.87
CA PRO A 234 -7.24 -9.69 -14.37
C PRO A 234 -6.74 -10.59 -13.24
N HIS A 235 -7.64 -11.03 -12.35
CA HIS A 235 -7.27 -11.88 -11.22
C HIS A 235 -6.81 -13.28 -11.67
N ILE A 236 -7.48 -13.87 -12.65
CA ILE A 236 -7.08 -15.16 -13.25
C ILE A 236 -5.77 -14.96 -14.00
N ALA A 237 -5.67 -13.88 -14.77
CA ALA A 237 -4.48 -13.54 -15.53
C ALA A 237 -3.25 -13.37 -14.61
N ILE A 238 -3.39 -12.73 -13.44
CA ILE A 238 -2.33 -12.62 -12.43
C ILE A 238 -1.94 -14.00 -11.89
N ILE A 239 -2.90 -14.82 -11.45
CA ILE A 239 -2.62 -16.16 -10.90
C ILE A 239 -1.87 -17.02 -11.90
N VAL A 240 -2.35 -17.06 -13.15
CA VAL A 240 -1.74 -17.84 -14.23
C VAL A 240 -0.36 -17.30 -14.57
N SER A 241 -0.20 -15.97 -14.69
CA SER A 241 1.10 -15.36 -14.95
C SER A 241 2.10 -15.69 -13.85
N TRP A 242 1.69 -15.53 -12.58
CA TRP A 242 2.52 -15.84 -11.43
C TRP A 242 2.94 -17.31 -11.39
N ALA A 243 1.99 -18.23 -11.59
CA ALA A 243 2.26 -19.66 -11.59
C ALA A 243 3.20 -20.08 -12.73
N CYS A 244 3.03 -19.51 -13.92
CA CYS A 244 3.95 -19.78 -15.05
C CYS A 244 5.34 -19.18 -14.78
N TYR A 245 5.41 -17.94 -14.27
CA TYR A 245 6.67 -17.25 -14.04
C TYR A 245 7.49 -17.91 -12.93
N ILE A 246 6.86 -18.28 -11.80
CA ILE A 246 7.58 -18.98 -10.72
C ILE A 246 8.04 -20.36 -11.16
N SER A 247 7.26 -21.02 -12.02
CA SER A 247 7.63 -22.34 -12.56
C SER A 247 8.89 -22.29 -13.41
N LEU A 248 9.03 -21.24 -14.24
CA LEU A 248 10.21 -21.03 -15.07
C LEU A 248 11.39 -20.55 -14.23
N ALA A 249 11.17 -19.56 -13.35
CA ALA A 249 12.23 -19.01 -12.49
C ALA A 249 12.84 -20.06 -11.56
N SER A 250 12.05 -21.02 -11.07
CA SER A 250 12.52 -22.07 -10.15
C SER A 250 13.53 -23.04 -10.77
N VAL A 251 13.58 -23.16 -12.10
CA VAL A 251 14.46 -24.10 -12.81
C VAL A 251 15.48 -23.39 -13.71
N ALA A 252 15.44 -22.05 -13.76
CA ALA A 252 16.26 -21.24 -14.63
C ALA A 252 17.47 -20.62 -13.91
N GLU A 253 17.98 -21.27 -12.87
CA GLU A 253 19.19 -20.82 -12.18
C GLU A 253 20.44 -21.07 -13.07
N PRO A 254 21.36 -20.11 -13.20
CA PRO A 254 21.47 -18.82 -12.50
C PRO A 254 20.76 -17.65 -13.19
N PHE A 255 20.17 -17.86 -14.37
CA PHE A 255 19.71 -16.81 -15.28
C PHE A 255 18.57 -15.94 -14.74
N MET A 256 17.71 -16.47 -13.87
CA MET A 256 16.59 -15.73 -13.24
C MET A 256 16.79 -15.44 -11.74
N ASN A 257 18.03 -15.50 -11.24
CA ASN A 257 18.34 -15.24 -9.82
C ASN A 257 18.58 -13.73 -9.52
N PHE A 258 18.10 -12.83 -10.40
CA PHE A 258 18.27 -11.40 -10.18
C PHE A 258 17.08 -10.79 -9.43
N GLN A 259 17.33 -9.69 -8.70
CA GLN A 259 16.33 -9.04 -7.83
C GLN A 259 15.05 -8.62 -8.57
N TRP A 260 15.12 -8.34 -9.88
CA TRP A 260 13.98 -7.93 -10.69
C TRP A 260 12.95 -9.05 -10.86
N ASP A 261 13.39 -10.30 -11.00
CA ASP A 261 12.50 -11.46 -11.15
C ASP A 261 11.76 -11.77 -9.85
N ALA A 262 12.48 -11.71 -8.72
CA ALA A 262 11.88 -11.81 -7.39
C ALA A 262 10.87 -10.68 -7.15
N LEU A 263 11.22 -9.43 -7.50
CA LEU A 263 10.30 -8.29 -7.40
C LEU A 263 9.05 -8.48 -8.25
N LEU A 264 9.17 -9.00 -9.48
CA LEU A 264 8.01 -9.24 -10.36
C LEU A 264 7.09 -10.32 -9.77
N LEU A 265 7.65 -11.40 -9.23
CA LEU A 265 6.90 -12.45 -8.54
C LEU A 265 6.17 -11.94 -7.30
N GLU A 266 6.85 -11.16 -6.45
CA GLU A 266 6.24 -10.53 -5.29
C GLU A 266 5.13 -9.56 -5.71
N THR A 267 5.37 -8.74 -6.73
CA THR A 267 4.39 -7.77 -7.24
C THR A 267 3.15 -8.47 -7.80
N LEU A 268 3.32 -9.51 -8.62
CA LEU A 268 2.22 -10.32 -9.15
C LEU A 268 1.40 -10.93 -8.01
N PHE A 269 2.05 -11.59 -7.04
CA PHE A 269 1.35 -12.18 -5.90
C PHE A 269 0.58 -11.14 -5.08
N LEU A 270 1.21 -10.03 -4.70
CA LEU A 270 0.57 -8.99 -3.91
C LEU A 270 -0.54 -8.26 -4.67
N SER A 271 -0.45 -8.20 -6.01
CA SER A 271 -1.49 -7.59 -6.85
C SER A 271 -2.84 -8.31 -6.79
N LEU A 272 -2.87 -9.58 -6.37
CA LEU A 272 -4.12 -10.31 -6.07
C LEU A 272 -4.96 -9.61 -5.00
N PHE A 273 -4.34 -8.86 -4.08
CA PHE A 273 -5.06 -8.12 -3.05
C PHE A 273 -5.39 -6.68 -3.47
N LEU A 274 -4.84 -6.21 -4.58
CA LEU A 274 -5.00 -4.83 -5.05
C LEU A 274 -6.01 -4.74 -6.21
N VAL A 275 -5.90 -5.65 -7.18
CA VAL A 275 -6.66 -5.63 -8.42
C VAL A 275 -8.02 -6.29 -8.20
N PRO A 276 -9.13 -5.67 -8.65
CA PRO A 276 -10.47 -6.19 -8.36
C PRO A 276 -10.77 -7.48 -9.13
N TRP A 277 -11.65 -8.31 -8.55
CA TRP A 277 -12.26 -9.42 -9.26
C TRP A 277 -13.29 -8.89 -10.26
N SER A 278 -12.99 -8.96 -11.55
CA SER A 278 -13.88 -8.49 -12.61
C SER A 278 -13.70 -9.32 -13.89
N TYR A 279 -14.72 -9.31 -14.74
CA TYR A 279 -14.60 -9.89 -16.09
C TYR A 279 -13.77 -8.98 -16.99
N GLN A 280 -14.08 -7.69 -16.99
CA GLN A 280 -13.34 -6.67 -17.72
C GLN A 280 -13.20 -5.42 -16.86
N ASP A 281 -11.96 -4.99 -16.66
CA ASP A 281 -11.61 -3.90 -15.78
C ASP A 281 -11.51 -2.57 -16.55
N GLN A 282 -12.54 -1.74 -16.40
CA GLN A 282 -12.72 -0.48 -17.13
C GLN A 282 -12.45 0.73 -16.22
N PRO A 283 -11.77 1.78 -16.71
CA PRO A 283 -11.40 2.94 -15.89
C PRO A 283 -12.62 3.68 -15.33
N LYS A 284 -13.74 3.70 -16.06
CA LYS A 284 -14.99 4.36 -15.64
C LYS A 284 -15.62 3.71 -14.40
N TYR A 285 -15.45 2.40 -14.25
CA TYR A 285 -16.05 1.61 -13.17
C TYR A 285 -14.99 1.04 -12.23
N ALA A 286 -13.77 1.58 -12.27
CA ALA A 286 -12.66 1.15 -11.43
C ALA A 286 -13.05 1.30 -9.95
N PRO A 287 -13.09 0.20 -9.17
CA PRO A 287 -13.36 0.28 -7.75
C PRO A 287 -12.18 0.89 -7.01
N GLU A 288 -12.43 1.33 -5.78
CA GLU A 288 -11.34 1.73 -4.90
C GLU A 288 -10.52 0.48 -4.52
N PRO A 289 -9.17 0.49 -4.69
CA PRO A 289 -8.34 -0.63 -4.32
C PRO A 289 -8.47 -0.97 -2.84
N TYR A 290 -8.44 -2.25 -2.50
CA TYR A 290 -8.52 -2.67 -1.10
C TYR A 290 -7.36 -2.07 -0.29
N PHE A 291 -7.68 -1.56 0.89
CA PHE A 291 -6.72 -0.94 1.80
C PHE A 291 -5.50 -1.82 2.05
N LEU A 292 -5.72 -3.11 2.30
CA LEU A 292 -4.63 -4.07 2.56
C LEU A 292 -3.73 -4.26 1.33
N GLY A 293 -4.30 -4.48 0.14
CA GLY A 293 -3.51 -4.64 -1.08
C GLY A 293 -2.66 -3.40 -1.41
N ARG A 294 -3.23 -2.21 -1.21
CA ARG A 294 -2.50 -0.94 -1.39
C ARG A 294 -1.31 -0.84 -0.43
N TRP A 295 -1.50 -1.18 0.84
CA TRP A 295 -0.40 -1.18 1.82
C TRP A 295 0.65 -2.23 1.53
N LEU A 296 0.27 -3.42 1.08
CA LEU A 296 1.22 -4.46 0.70
C LEU A 296 2.13 -3.99 -0.44
N VAL A 297 1.58 -3.35 -1.47
CA VAL A 297 2.39 -2.79 -2.58
C VAL A 297 3.26 -1.63 -2.12
N TRP A 298 2.77 -0.77 -1.21
CA TRP A 298 3.60 0.30 -0.64
C TRP A 298 4.72 -0.23 0.25
N LEU A 299 4.46 -1.28 1.02
CA LEU A 299 5.47 -1.96 1.82
C LEU A 299 6.49 -2.67 0.93
N LEU A 300 6.08 -3.23 -0.21
CA LEU A 300 7.00 -3.77 -1.19
C LEU A 300 7.92 -2.68 -1.77
N LEU A 301 7.37 -1.51 -2.10
CA LEU A 301 8.17 -0.36 -2.55
C LEU A 301 9.12 0.14 -1.46
N PHE A 302 8.66 0.20 -0.21
CA PHE A 302 9.49 0.53 0.94
C PHE A 302 10.64 -0.47 1.08
N LYS A 303 10.32 -1.78 1.07
CA LYS A 303 11.29 -2.88 1.14
C LYS A 303 12.34 -2.73 0.03
N LEU A 304 11.91 -2.58 -1.22
CA LEU A 304 12.80 -2.43 -2.38
C LEU A 304 13.80 -1.29 -2.19
N MET A 305 13.32 -0.09 -1.85
CA MET A 305 14.17 1.09 -1.70
C MET A 305 15.08 0.98 -0.48
N PHE A 306 14.52 0.55 0.65
CA PHE A 306 15.24 0.46 1.92
C PHE A 306 16.30 -0.65 1.91
N GLU A 307 15.98 -1.84 1.41
CA GLU A 307 16.94 -2.94 1.30
C GLU A 307 18.02 -2.64 0.26
N SER A 308 17.72 -1.92 -0.83
CA SER A 308 18.73 -1.41 -1.78
C SER A 308 19.75 -0.50 -1.09
N GLY A 309 19.31 0.35 -0.15
CA GLY A 309 20.22 1.16 0.66
C GLY A 309 20.97 0.34 1.71
N LEU A 310 20.26 -0.53 2.43
CA LEU A 310 20.81 -1.28 3.56
C LEU A 310 21.93 -2.22 3.13
N VAL A 311 21.77 -2.91 1.99
CA VAL A 311 22.77 -3.88 1.49
C VAL A 311 24.15 -3.26 1.25
N LYS A 312 24.19 -1.96 0.93
CA LYS A 312 25.44 -1.20 0.73
C LYS A 312 26.28 -1.15 2.01
N PHE A 313 25.64 -1.21 3.18
CA PHE A 313 26.31 -1.16 4.50
C PHE A 313 26.50 -2.54 5.13
N THR A 314 25.96 -3.61 4.55
CA THR A 314 26.08 -4.98 5.08
C THR A 314 27.01 -5.87 4.27
N TYR A 315 27.41 -5.46 3.07
CA TYR A 315 28.41 -6.15 2.27
C TYR A 315 29.82 -5.61 2.54
N PHE A 316 30.76 -6.50 2.86
CA PHE A 316 32.16 -6.18 3.14
C PHE A 316 33.06 -6.99 2.21
N SER A 317 34.13 -6.36 1.72
CA SER A 317 35.19 -7.04 0.98
C SER A 317 35.93 -8.05 1.85
N ALA A 318 36.72 -8.94 1.25
CA ALA A 318 37.48 -9.98 1.95
C ALA A 318 38.49 -9.41 2.98
N ASP A 319 38.92 -8.16 2.80
CA ASP A 319 39.79 -7.42 3.71
C ASP A 319 39.03 -6.67 4.82
N GLY A 320 37.70 -6.77 4.86
CA GLY A 320 36.82 -6.08 5.81
C GLY A 320 36.50 -4.63 5.43
N SER A 321 36.95 -4.14 4.27
CA SER A 321 36.62 -2.79 3.79
C SER A 321 35.18 -2.69 3.26
N ASN A 322 34.59 -1.49 3.33
CA ASN A 322 33.30 -1.19 2.73
C ASN A 322 33.35 0.16 2.01
N THR A 323 33.54 0.09 0.70
CA THR A 323 33.62 1.23 -0.21
C THR A 323 32.37 2.11 -0.26
N TRP A 324 31.19 1.57 0.06
CA TRP A 324 29.98 2.37 0.19
C TRP A 324 30.04 3.21 1.47
N SER A 325 30.46 2.61 2.58
CA SER A 325 30.64 3.32 3.84
C SER A 325 31.74 4.37 3.74
N ASP A 326 32.80 4.09 2.98
CA ASP A 326 33.95 4.97 2.77
C ASP A 326 33.69 6.07 1.70
N LEU A 327 32.49 6.09 1.09
CA LEU A 327 32.09 7.00 0.03
C LEU A 327 32.97 6.97 -1.24
N THR A 328 33.59 5.82 -1.53
CA THR A 328 34.44 5.59 -2.71
C THR A 328 33.78 4.70 -3.76
N ALA A 329 32.59 4.14 -3.48
CA ALA A 329 31.92 3.20 -4.37
C ALA A 329 31.72 3.73 -5.81
N LEU A 330 31.36 5.01 -5.98
CA LEU A 330 31.14 5.58 -7.31
C LEU A 330 32.41 5.77 -8.14
N GLU A 331 33.60 5.73 -7.53
CA GLU A 331 34.87 5.75 -8.28
C GLU A 331 34.92 4.60 -9.29
N TYR A 332 34.28 3.47 -8.96
CA TYR A 332 34.21 2.32 -9.83
C TYR A 332 32.79 1.92 -10.29
N HIS A 333 31.73 2.42 -9.66
CA HIS A 333 30.37 1.95 -9.94
C HIS A 333 29.86 2.30 -11.36
N TYR A 334 30.29 3.45 -11.92
CA TYR A 334 29.81 3.92 -13.22
C TYR A 334 30.05 2.94 -14.39
N TRP A 335 31.07 2.08 -14.28
CA TRP A 335 31.48 1.12 -15.30
C TRP A 335 31.22 -0.34 -14.89
N THR A 336 30.92 -0.59 -13.61
CA THR A 336 30.62 -1.93 -13.07
C THR A 336 29.13 -2.20 -12.86
N GLN A 337 28.29 -1.16 -12.92
CA GLN A 337 26.83 -1.34 -12.88
C GLN A 337 26.33 -2.23 -14.05
N PRO A 338 25.25 -3.01 -13.88
CA PRO A 338 24.81 -4.00 -14.87
C PRO A 338 24.48 -3.43 -16.26
N ILE A 339 23.96 -2.21 -16.32
CA ILE A 339 23.59 -1.52 -17.57
C ILE A 339 24.14 -0.09 -17.52
N PRO A 340 25.44 0.10 -17.80
CA PRO A 340 26.03 1.43 -17.75
C PRO A 340 25.48 2.27 -18.91
N SER A 341 24.95 3.46 -18.59
CA SER A 341 24.53 4.41 -19.61
C SER A 341 25.74 4.98 -20.36
N TRP A 342 25.55 5.45 -21.59
CA TRP A 342 26.60 6.17 -22.34
C TRP A 342 27.09 7.44 -21.64
N ILE A 343 26.28 7.99 -20.72
CA ILE A 343 26.62 9.17 -19.90
C ILE A 343 27.56 8.81 -18.74
N SER A 344 27.61 7.54 -18.32
CA SER A 344 28.40 7.08 -17.16
C SER A 344 29.89 7.39 -17.32
N TRP A 345 30.41 7.36 -18.55
CA TRP A 345 31.80 7.75 -18.83
C TRP A 345 32.05 9.22 -18.48
N TYR A 346 31.15 10.13 -18.83
CA TYR A 346 31.29 11.55 -18.52
C TYR A 346 31.19 11.83 -17.02
N PHE A 347 30.30 11.14 -16.30
CA PHE A 347 30.18 11.27 -14.86
C PHE A 347 31.41 10.75 -14.13
N HIS A 348 32.02 9.66 -14.60
CA HIS A 348 33.26 9.14 -14.02
C HIS A 348 34.44 10.13 -14.12
N GLN A 349 34.43 11.04 -15.10
CA GLN A 349 35.47 12.07 -15.24
C GLN A 349 35.25 13.29 -14.32
N LEU A 350 34.13 13.34 -13.60
CA LEU A 350 33.84 14.46 -12.71
C LEU A 350 34.73 14.42 -11.45
N PRO A 351 34.92 15.57 -10.76
CA PRO A 351 35.67 15.58 -9.52
C PRO A 351 35.02 14.71 -8.43
N SER A 352 35.84 14.02 -7.63
CA SER A 352 35.39 13.06 -6.61
C SER A 352 34.44 13.61 -5.53
N TRP A 353 34.38 14.93 -5.34
CA TRP A 353 33.39 15.52 -4.44
C TRP A 353 31.95 15.35 -4.97
N ILE A 354 31.76 15.28 -6.29
CA ILE A 354 30.46 15.03 -6.91
C ILE A 354 29.99 13.60 -6.61
N ASP A 355 30.90 12.64 -6.64
CA ASP A 355 30.63 11.24 -6.27
C ASP A 355 30.14 11.14 -4.83
N LYS A 356 30.83 11.80 -3.89
CA LYS A 356 30.45 11.82 -2.47
C LYS A 356 29.07 12.44 -2.27
N VAL A 357 28.79 13.57 -2.92
CA VAL A 357 27.46 14.21 -2.86
C VAL A 357 26.40 13.28 -3.45
N SER A 358 26.68 12.63 -4.57
CA SER A 358 25.77 11.70 -5.22
C SER A 358 25.45 10.49 -4.33
N LEU A 359 26.45 9.92 -3.67
CA LEU A 359 26.26 8.84 -2.69
C LEU A 359 25.39 9.27 -1.52
N VAL A 360 25.65 10.44 -0.93
CA VAL A 360 24.83 10.97 0.17
C VAL A 360 23.38 11.16 -0.26
N LEU A 361 23.14 11.68 -1.47
CA LEU A 361 21.79 11.80 -2.04
C LEU A 361 21.15 10.43 -2.25
N THR A 362 21.89 9.45 -2.77
CA THR A 362 21.41 8.07 -2.90
C THR A 362 21.01 7.49 -1.54
N TYR A 363 21.83 7.66 -0.50
CA TYR A 363 21.47 7.19 0.85
C TYR A 363 20.25 7.91 1.41
N LEU A 364 20.11 9.21 1.18
CA LEU A 364 18.90 9.92 1.56
C LEU A 364 17.67 9.33 0.84
N CYS A 365 17.78 9.05 -0.46
CA CYS A 365 16.70 8.49 -1.27
C CYS A 365 16.35 7.05 -0.91
N GLU A 366 17.32 6.23 -0.52
CA GLU A 366 17.13 4.81 -0.24
C GLU A 366 16.89 4.52 1.25
N LEU A 367 17.45 5.30 2.17
CA LEU A 367 17.33 5.06 3.62
C LEU A 367 16.49 6.10 4.34
N GLY A 368 16.37 7.33 3.83
CA GLY A 368 15.60 8.40 4.46
C GLY A 368 14.18 8.52 3.89
N LEU A 369 14.07 8.78 2.59
CA LEU A 369 12.81 9.05 1.90
C LEU A 369 11.77 7.92 1.98
N PRO A 370 12.13 6.62 2.01
CA PRO A 370 11.10 5.57 2.06
C PRO A 370 10.23 5.63 3.32
N PHE A 371 10.75 6.14 4.45
CA PHE A 371 9.96 6.30 5.68
C PHE A 371 8.79 7.30 5.52
N PHE A 372 8.85 8.19 4.54
CA PHE A 372 7.76 9.12 4.26
C PHE A 372 6.51 8.42 3.69
N ILE A 373 6.60 7.16 3.24
CA ILE A 373 5.42 6.35 2.87
C ILE A 373 4.43 6.21 4.03
N PHE A 374 4.93 6.20 5.28
CA PHE A 374 4.14 6.08 6.50
C PHE A 374 3.58 7.41 7.01
N LEU A 375 4.05 8.53 6.45
CA LEU A 375 3.60 9.85 6.84
C LEU A 375 2.31 10.24 6.09
N PRO A 376 1.54 11.19 6.66
CA PRO A 376 0.39 11.77 5.98
C PRO A 376 0.77 12.33 4.61
N ARG A 377 -0.11 12.13 3.63
CA ARG A 377 0.12 12.57 2.26
C ARG A 377 -0.64 13.87 2.00
N ARG A 378 0.05 14.79 1.33
CA ARG A 378 -0.47 15.98 0.70
C ARG A 378 -0.60 15.75 -0.80
#